data_AF-A0A0F9BKP8-F1
#
_entry.id   AF-A0A0F9BKP8-F1
#
_cell.length_a   1.000
_cell.length_b   1.000
_cell.length_c   1.000
_cell.angle_alpha   90.00
_cell.angle_beta   90.00
_cell.angle_gamma   90.00
#
_symmetry.space_group_name_H-M   'P 1'
#
loop_
_entity.id
_entity.type
_entity.pdbx_description
1 polymer ?
#
loop_
_entity_poly.entity_id
_entity_poly.type
_entity_poly.pdbx_seq_one_letter_code
_entity_poly.pdbx_strand_id
1 'polypeptide(L)'
;MINRNLPLGTRVRISRASGTVFSGEVLRADPFPEHCGKEGTIVKYVSFAGHDTPLIRLDDGTELRGYECWWEPITVPPPREED
;
A
#
# COMPACT_ATOMS: atom_id res chain seq x y z
N MET A 1 -10.90 8.70 2.26
CA MET A 1 -10.97 8.05 3.58
C MET A 1 -10.16 6.76 3.46
N ILE A 2 -9.01 6.63 4.14
CA ILE A 2 -8.15 5.43 4.00
C ILE A 2 -8.83 4.30 4.78
N ASN A 3 -9.23 3.23 4.10
CA ASN A 3 -9.81 2.04 4.74
C ASN A 3 -8.69 1.30 5.50
N ARG A 4 -8.49 1.65 6.78
CA ARG A 4 -7.42 1.13 7.64
C ARG A 4 -7.62 -0.33 8.11
N ASN A 5 -8.69 -1.00 7.68
CA ASN A 5 -9.09 -2.34 8.14
C ASN A 5 -9.27 -3.35 6.99
N LEU A 6 -8.41 -3.33 5.98
CA LEU A 6 -8.43 -4.37 4.95
C LEU A 6 -7.77 -5.66 5.48
N PRO A 7 -8.31 -6.86 5.22
CA PRO A 7 -7.68 -8.09 5.67
C PRO A 7 -6.29 -8.29 5.05
N LEU A 8 -5.41 -9.02 5.74
CA LEU A 8 -4.16 -9.50 5.13
C LEU A 8 -4.48 -10.32 3.86
N GLY A 9 -3.63 -10.21 2.85
CA GLY A 9 -3.88 -10.82 1.54
C GLY A 9 -4.77 -9.99 0.61
N THR A 10 -5.30 -8.85 1.07
CA THR A 10 -6.06 -7.95 0.18
C THR A 10 -5.16 -7.39 -0.92
N ARG A 11 -5.61 -7.52 -2.16
CA ARG A 11 -5.03 -6.86 -3.33
C ARG A 11 -5.39 -5.39 -3.34
N VAL A 12 -4.40 -4.55 -3.58
CA VAL A 12 -4.55 -3.09 -3.56
C VAL A 12 -3.79 -2.48 -4.72
N ARG A 13 -4.28 -1.35 -5.22
CA ARG A 13 -3.58 -0.50 -6.19
C ARG A 13 -3.17 0.79 -5.50
N ILE A 14 -1.93 1.23 -5.69
CA ILE A 14 -1.45 2.51 -5.17
C ILE A 14 -2.12 3.64 -5.96
N SER A 15 -2.97 4.41 -5.29
CA SER A 15 -3.66 5.56 -5.91
C SER A 15 -2.83 6.83 -5.81
N ARG A 16 -2.00 6.96 -4.78
CA ARG A 16 -1.05 8.05 -4.61
C ARG A 16 0.12 7.60 -3.74
N ALA A 17 1.35 7.79 -4.16
CA ALA A 17 2.50 7.69 -3.28
C ALA A 17 2.96 9.09 -2.87
N SER A 18 3.09 9.33 -1.56
CA SER A 18 3.72 10.53 -1.01
C SER A 18 4.70 10.02 0.02
N GLY A 19 5.93 9.80 -0.42
CA GLY A 19 6.94 9.22 0.43
C GLY A 19 7.40 10.29 1.41
N THR A 20 7.11 10.08 2.69
CA THR A 20 8.05 10.53 3.71
C THR A 20 8.97 9.33 3.94
N VAL A 21 10.00 9.19 3.10
CA VAL A 21 10.98 8.10 3.25
C VAL A 21 11.87 8.46 4.44
N PHE A 22 11.76 7.70 5.51
CA PHE A 22 12.60 7.87 6.70
C PHE A 22 13.94 7.15 6.48
N SER A 23 14.73 7.63 5.53
CA SER A 23 16.13 7.19 5.38
C SER A 23 17.02 8.17 6.13
N GLY A 24 17.21 7.91 7.44
CA GLY A 24 18.31 8.42 8.27
C GLY A 24 18.39 9.92 8.54
N GLU A 25 18.35 10.81 7.54
CA GLU A 25 18.84 12.18 7.70
C GLU A 25 18.10 13.27 6.89
N VAL A 26 17.11 12.97 6.03
CA VAL A 26 16.39 14.05 5.30
C VAL A 26 14.91 13.73 5.12
N LEU A 27 14.04 14.52 5.77
CA LEU A 27 12.60 14.59 5.48
C LEU A 27 12.39 15.32 4.15
N ARG A 28 12.55 14.63 3.02
CA ARG A 28 12.02 15.10 1.74
C ARG A 28 10.73 14.34 1.44
N ALA A 29 9.63 15.08 1.45
CA ALA A 29 8.36 14.62 0.90
C ALA A 29 8.42 14.70 -0.62
N ASP A 30 9.23 13.84 -1.24
CA ASP A 30 9.20 13.68 -2.68
C ASP A 30 8.00 12.78 -3.02
N PRO A 31 7.07 13.22 -3.89
CA PRO A 31 6.10 12.30 -4.45
C PRO A 31 6.90 11.24 -5.22
N PHE A 32 6.61 9.96 -4.99
CA PHE A 32 7.17 8.86 -5.78
C PHE A 32 6.11 8.43 -6.81
N PRO A 33 5.85 9.23 -7.87
CA PRO A 33 4.80 8.92 -8.84
C PRO A 33 5.04 7.57 -9.53
N GLU A 34 6.28 7.06 -9.53
CA GLU A 34 6.64 5.76 -10.11
C GLU A 34 5.88 4.58 -9.49
N HIS A 35 5.40 4.71 -8.24
CA HIS A 35 4.62 3.65 -7.60
C HIS A 35 3.12 3.83 -7.78
N CYS A 36 2.65 5.00 -8.22
CA CYS A 36 1.23 5.21 -8.51
C CYS A 36 0.77 4.29 -9.65
N GLY A 37 -0.37 3.64 -9.47
CA GLY A 37 -0.91 2.66 -10.40
C GLY A 37 -0.34 1.25 -10.24
N LYS A 38 0.76 1.07 -9.49
CA LYS A 38 1.27 -0.28 -9.18
C LYS A 38 0.32 -1.01 -8.26
N GLU A 39 0.28 -2.32 -8.41
CA GLU A 39 -0.54 -3.22 -7.61
C GLU A 39 0.33 -4.03 -6.66
N GLY A 40 -0.28 -4.44 -5.56
CA GLY A 40 0.37 -5.23 -4.53
C GLY A 40 -0.62 -5.85 -3.57
N THR A 41 -0.07 -6.42 -2.50
CA THR A 41 -0.83 -7.16 -1.50
C THR A 41 -0.46 -6.66 -0.12
N ILE A 42 -1.46 -6.49 0.76
CA ILE A 42 -1.20 -6.23 2.18
C ILE A 42 -0.65 -7.51 2.82
N VAL A 43 0.63 -7.50 3.18
CA VAL A 43 1.32 -8.68 3.74
C VAL A 43 1.42 -8.66 5.26
N LYS A 44 1.38 -7.48 5.87
CA LYS A 44 1.51 -7.31 7.32
C LYS A 44 0.95 -5.96 7.77
N TYR A 45 0.61 -5.83 9.05
CA TYR A 45 0.44 -4.54 9.72
C TYR A 45 1.64 -4.26 10.64
N VAL A 46 2.19 -3.05 10.54
CA VAL A 46 3.33 -2.58 11.33
C VAL A 46 2.92 -1.35 12.14
N SER A 47 3.14 -1.42 13.45
CA SER A 47 2.89 -0.31 14.36
C SER A 47 4.00 0.73 14.25
N PHE A 48 3.63 1.97 13.93
CA PHE A 48 4.54 3.11 13.86
C PHE A 48 3.90 4.33 14.53
N ALA A 49 4.64 5.00 15.41
CA ALA A 49 4.15 6.17 16.16
C ALA A 49 2.79 5.96 16.86
N GLY A 50 2.53 4.75 17.36
CA GLY A 50 1.26 4.40 18.02
C GLY A 50 0.09 4.08 17.08
N HIS A 51 0.32 3.98 15.77
CA HIS A 51 -0.68 3.62 14.78
C HIS A 51 -0.25 2.40 13.95
N ASP A 52 -1.16 1.44 13.76
CA ASP A 52 -0.94 0.35 12.83
C ASP A 52 -1.12 0.82 11.39
N THR A 53 -0.12 0.54 10.57
CA THR A 53 -0.10 0.86 9.15
C THR A 53 0.16 -0.41 8.35
N PRO A 54 -0.50 -0.62 7.20
CA PRO A 54 -0.23 -1.80 6.40
C PRO A 54 1.13 -1.71 5.72
N LEU A 55 1.78 -2.85 5.57
CA LEU A 55 2.90 -3.08 4.68
C LEU A 55 2.36 -3.73 3.41
N ILE A 56 2.53 -3.05 2.29
CA ILE A 56 2.08 -3.48 0.98
C ILE A 56 3.31 -3.97 0.22
N ARG A 57 3.29 -5.22 -0.22
CA ARG A 57 4.29 -5.75 -1.15
C ARG A 57 3.74 -5.64 -2.57
N LEU A 58 4.37 -4.80 -3.38
CA LEU A 58 4.07 -4.66 -4.80
C LEU A 58 4.49 -5.91 -5.58
N ASP A 59 3.91 -6.10 -6.76
CA ASP A 59 4.21 -7.25 -7.62
C ASP A 59 5.65 -7.29 -8.14
N ASP A 60 6.32 -6.15 -8.18
CA ASP A 60 7.75 -6.05 -8.52
C ASP A 60 8.68 -6.37 -7.33
N GLY A 61 8.11 -6.74 -6.18
CA GLY A 61 8.84 -7.07 -4.95
C GLY A 61 9.13 -5.86 -4.05
N THR A 62 8.81 -4.64 -4.47
CA THR A 62 8.97 -3.43 -3.65
C THR A 62 8.01 -3.47 -2.46
N GLU A 63 8.47 -3.06 -1.29
CA GLU A 63 7.61 -2.94 -0.10
C GLU A 63 7.37 -1.47 0.23
N LEU A 64 6.09 -1.09 0.33
CA LEU A 64 5.65 0.26 0.69
C LEU A 64 4.86 0.20 2.00
N ARG A 65 5.17 1.08 2.94
CA ARG A 65 4.39 1.22 4.17
C ARG A 65 3.23 2.18 3.95
N GLY A 66 2.18 2.01 4.73
CA GLY A 66 0.93 2.75 4.54
C GLY A 66 0.99 4.25 4.86
N TYR A 67 2.11 4.76 5.37
CA TYR A 67 2.36 6.20 5.49
C TYR A 67 3.14 6.77 4.29
N GLU A 68 3.71 5.90 3.45
CA GLU A 68 4.48 6.27 2.24
C GLU A 68 3.58 6.28 1.00
N CYS A 69 2.41 5.66 1.10
CA CYS A 69 1.46 5.52 0.01
C CYS A 69 0.00 5.51 0.48
N TRP A 70 -0.90 5.78 -0.46
CA TRP A 70 -2.34 5.67 -0.40
C TRP A 70 -2.71 4.63 -1.43
N TRP A 71 -3.65 3.78 -1.08
CA TRP A 71 -4.06 2.66 -1.90
C TRP A 71 -5.57 2.48 -1.88
N GLU A 72 -6.06 1.78 -2.88
CA GLU A 72 -7.46 1.40 -3.03
C GLU A 72 -7.53 -0.12 -3.19
N PRO A 73 -8.52 -0.79 -2.56
CA PRO A 73 -8.70 -2.23 -2.75
C PRO A 73 -9.06 -2.52 -4.20
N ILE A 74 -8.44 -3.55 -4.76
CA ILE A 74 -8.85 -4.09 -6.05
C ILE A 74 -9.96 -5.08 -5.75
N THR A 75 -11.21 -4.70 -6.02
CA THR A 75 -12.32 -5.67 -6.03
C THR A 75 -12.08 -6.61 -7.19
N VAL A 76 -11.51 -7.78 -6.90
CA VAL A 76 -11.58 -8.90 -7.84
C VAL A 76 -13.06 -9.25 -7.92
N PRO A 77 -13.71 -9.19 -9.09
CA PRO A 77 -15.05 -9.76 -9.22
C PRO A 77 -14.97 -11.22 -8.76
N PRO A 78 -15.98 -11.76 -8.06
CA PRO A 78 -16.01 -13.18 -7.77
C PRO A 78 -15.78 -13.94 -9.08
N PRO A 79 -15.02 -15.05 -9.08
CA PRO A 79 -14.90 -15.86 -10.28
C PRO A 79 -16.33 -16.14 -10.75
N ARG A 80 -16.64 -15.74 -11.99
CA ARG A 80 -17.88 -16.19 -12.61
C ARG A 80 -17.76 -17.70 -12.63
N GLU A 81 -18.62 -18.41 -11.90
CA GLU A 81 -18.81 -19.84 -12.11
C GLU A 81 -19.09 -19.99 -13.62
N GLU A 82 -18.12 -20.57 -14.33
CA GLU A 82 -18.34 -21.02 -15.69
C GLU A 82 -19.30 -22.21 -15.59
N ASP A 83 -20.50 -22.04 -16.16
CA ASP A 83 -21.57 -23.04 -16.30
C ASP A 83 -21.17 -24.17 -17.27
#